data_AF-A0A7K1BBL8-F1
#
_entry.id   AF-A0A7K1BBL8-F1
#
_cell.length_a   1.000
_cell.length_b   1.000
_cell.length_c   1.000
_cell.angle_alpha   90.00
_cell.angle_beta   90.00
_cell.angle_gamma   90.00
#
_symmetry.space_group_name_H-M   'P 1'
#
loop_
_entity.id
_entity.type
_entity.pdbx_description
1 polymer ?
#
loop_
_entity_poly.entity_id
_entity_poly.type
_entity_poly.pdbx_seq_one_letter_code
_entity_poly.pdbx_strand_id
1 'polypeptide(L)'
;MNKPTTSRAARGDDKLAAHLRASLPADARAVDVLAFEILALRRDLLPSVERIMNTSGEVETAERALVLFRDSLSIAGDPNRDPRVAIANAQATTGAATES
;
A
#
# COMPACT_ATOMS: atom_id res chain seq x y z
N MET A 1 24.34 -25.49 16.90
CA MET A 1 23.30 -24.69 17.59
C MET A 1 22.85 -23.56 16.67
N ASN A 2 21.64 -23.61 16.13
CA ASN A 2 21.08 -22.51 15.33
C ASN A 2 20.21 -21.64 16.24
N LYS A 3 20.57 -20.37 16.42
CA LYS A 3 19.73 -19.38 17.11
C LYS A 3 18.68 -18.87 16.12
N PRO A 4 17.37 -18.92 16.42
CA PRO A 4 16.38 -18.26 15.57
C PRO A 4 16.51 -16.75 15.80
N THR A 5 16.96 -16.03 14.77
CA THR A 5 16.91 -14.57 14.73
C THR A 5 15.46 -14.11 14.82
N THR A 6 15.23 -13.22 15.78
CA THR A 6 13.97 -12.64 16.22
C THR A 6 13.02 -12.17 15.11
N SER A 7 11.93 -12.92 14.89
CA SER A 7 10.73 -12.51 14.11
C SER A 7 9.80 -11.57 14.90
N ARG A 8 10.34 -10.65 15.72
CA ARG A 8 9.53 -9.82 16.63
C ARG A 8 8.91 -8.58 15.97
N ALA A 9 9.45 -8.13 14.83
CA ALA A 9 8.96 -6.94 14.11
C ALA A 9 7.55 -7.16 13.52
N ALA A 10 7.35 -8.26 12.78
CA ALA A 10 6.07 -8.53 12.11
C ALA A 10 4.85 -8.52 13.06
N ARG A 11 4.97 -9.14 14.25
CA ARG A 11 3.85 -9.27 15.19
C ARG A 11 3.32 -7.93 15.71
N GLY A 12 4.16 -6.89 15.77
CA GLY A 12 3.78 -5.56 16.22
C GLY A 12 2.98 -4.82 15.14
N ASP A 13 3.50 -4.82 13.92
CA ASP A 13 2.89 -4.19 12.74
C ASP A 13 1.54 -4.85 12.39
N ASP A 14 1.46 -6.18 12.46
CA ASP A 14 0.22 -6.93 12.22
C ASP A 14 -0.89 -6.55 13.21
N LYS A 15 -0.54 -6.37 14.49
CA LYS A 15 -1.49 -6.01 15.54
C LYS A 15 -1.94 -4.55 15.43
N LEU A 16 -1.02 -3.66 15.05
CA LEU A 16 -1.34 -2.27 14.75
C LEU A 16 -2.31 -2.18 13.57
N ALA A 17 -2.01 -2.88 12.46
CA ALA A 17 -2.87 -2.95 11.29
C ALA A 17 -4.27 -3.50 11.63
N ALA A 18 -4.35 -4.55 12.45
CA ALA A 18 -5.63 -5.09 12.88
C ALA A 18 -6.47 -4.10 13.71
N HIS A 19 -5.85 -3.35 14.63
CA HIS A 19 -6.56 -2.32 15.42
C HIS A 19 -7.00 -1.13 14.57
N LEU A 20 -6.16 -0.73 13.61
CA LEU A 20 -6.45 0.34 12.66
C LEU A 20 -7.64 -0.05 11.77
N ARG A 21 -7.67 -1.28 11.27
CA ARG A 21 -8.82 -1.82 10.52
C ARG A 21 -10.11 -1.84 11.33
N ALA A 22 -10.04 -2.19 12.61
CA ALA A 22 -11.19 -2.17 13.50
C ALA A 22 -11.74 -0.76 13.78
N SER A 23 -10.94 0.28 13.49
CA SER A 23 -11.35 1.69 13.65
C SER A 23 -11.97 2.29 12.39
N LEU A 24 -11.87 1.59 11.26
CA LEU A 24 -12.50 1.99 10.00
C LEU A 24 -13.97 1.56 9.99
N PRO A 25 -14.85 2.30 9.29
CA PRO A 25 -16.22 1.84 9.03
C PRO A 25 -16.22 0.44 8.42
N ALA A 26 -17.25 -0.36 8.72
CA ALA A 26 -17.38 -1.71 8.16
C ALA A 26 -17.44 -1.72 6.62
N ASP A 27 -17.94 -0.63 6.03
CA ASP A 27 -18.04 -0.42 4.58
C ASP A 27 -16.85 0.34 3.98
N ALA A 28 -15.73 0.46 4.71
CA ALA A 28 -14.51 1.07 4.17
C ALA A 28 -13.97 0.24 3.00
N ARG A 29 -13.61 0.92 1.92
CA ARG A 29 -13.08 0.25 0.72
C ARG A 29 -11.65 -0.21 0.98
N ALA A 30 -11.22 -1.27 0.29
CA ALA A 30 -9.87 -1.81 0.42
C ALA A 30 -8.78 -0.73 0.16
N VAL A 31 -9.01 0.15 -0.81
CA VAL A 31 -8.12 1.28 -1.12
C VAL A 31 -7.99 2.26 0.07
N ASP A 32 -9.08 2.56 0.77
CA ASP A 32 -9.09 3.49 1.91
C ASP A 32 -8.36 2.87 3.12
N VAL A 33 -8.55 1.56 3.32
CA VAL A 33 -7.85 0.78 4.35
C VAL A 33 -6.33 0.82 4.11
N LEU A 34 -5.89 0.59 2.87
CA LEU A 34 -4.46 0.61 2.51
C LEU A 34 -3.84 2.00 2.68
N ALA A 35 -4.53 3.04 2.22
CA ALA A 35 -4.09 4.42 2.40
C ALA A 35 -3.90 4.75 3.89
N PHE A 36 -4.88 4.36 4.73
CA PHE A 36 -4.81 4.58 6.16
C PHE A 36 -3.66 3.81 6.83
N GLU A 37 -3.42 2.55 6.47
CA GLU A 37 -2.32 1.74 6.99
C GLU A 37 -0.96 2.38 6.70
N ILE A 38 -0.73 2.82 5.46
CA ILE A 38 0.51 3.48 5.06
C ILE A 38 0.74 4.75 5.88
N LEU A 39 -0.31 5.57 6.05
CA LEU A 39 -0.22 6.84 6.78
C LEU A 39 -0.09 6.65 8.29
N ALA A 40 -0.68 5.59 8.85
CA ALA A 40 -0.52 5.27 10.26
C ALA A 40 0.95 4.94 10.60
N LEU A 41 1.66 4.31 9.66
CA LEU A 41 3.08 3.96 9.81
C LEU A 41 4.01 5.13 9.44
N ARG A 42 3.68 5.88 8.38
CA ARG A 42 4.49 6.98 7.84
C ARG A 42 3.64 8.15 7.35
N ARG A 43 3.37 9.09 8.27
CA ARG A 43 2.57 10.29 8.00
C ARG A 43 3.18 11.23 6.96
N ASP A 44 4.50 11.19 6.79
CA ASP A 44 5.24 11.96 5.77
C ASP A 44 4.89 11.56 4.34
N LEU A 45 4.31 10.37 4.13
CA LEU A 45 3.89 9.89 2.82
C LEU A 45 2.51 10.40 2.38
N LEU A 46 1.87 11.28 3.16
CA LEU A 46 0.57 11.86 2.83
C LEU A 46 0.48 12.40 1.39
N PRO A 47 1.43 13.22 0.89
CA PRO A 47 1.36 13.74 -0.48
C PRO A 47 1.44 12.64 -1.55
N SER A 48 2.16 11.56 -1.26
CA SER A 48 2.30 10.41 -2.16
C SER A 48 1.02 9.57 -2.19
N VAL A 49 0.44 9.29 -1.02
CA VAL A 49 -0.81 8.53 -0.89
C VAL A 49 -1.96 9.32 -1.52
N GLU A 50 -2.08 10.62 -1.27
CA GLU A 50 -3.09 11.48 -1.90
C GLU A 50 -2.95 11.49 -3.42
N ARG A 51 -1.72 11.52 -3.94
CA ARG A 51 -1.49 11.45 -5.40
C ARG A 51 -1.99 10.14 -5.99
N ILE A 52 -1.79 9.02 -5.30
CA ILE A 52 -2.28 7.70 -5.74
C ILE A 52 -3.81 7.66 -5.67
N MET A 53 -4.41 8.12 -4.57
CA MET A 53 -5.86 8.16 -4.37
C MET A 53 -6.59 9.07 -5.36
N ASN A 54 -5.96 10.18 -5.77
CA ASN A 54 -6.51 11.14 -6.73
C ASN A 54 -6.14 10.82 -8.18
N THR A 55 -5.61 9.63 -8.47
CA THR A 55 -5.37 9.23 -9.85
C THR A 55 -6.71 9.13 -10.59
N SER A 56 -6.78 9.61 -11.83
CA SER A 56 -8.00 9.61 -12.64
C SER A 56 -8.46 8.21 -13.08
N GLY A 57 -7.86 7.15 -12.53
CA GLY A 57 -8.12 5.76 -12.87
C GLY A 57 -9.25 5.15 -12.04
N GLU A 58 -9.57 3.89 -12.36
CA GLU A 58 -10.49 3.09 -11.57
C GLU A 58 -9.93 2.83 -10.17
N VAL A 59 -10.83 2.57 -9.21
CA VAL A 59 -10.41 2.32 -7.83
C VAL A 59 -9.51 1.10 -7.71
N GLU A 60 -9.68 0.10 -8.56
CA GLU A 60 -8.77 -1.04 -8.63
C GLU A 60 -7.34 -0.61 -9.01
N THR A 61 -7.18 0.39 -9.88
CA THR A 61 -5.86 0.95 -10.22
C THR A 61 -5.24 1.63 -9.00
N ALA A 62 -6.01 2.43 -8.26
CA ALA A 62 -5.53 3.10 -7.06
C ALA A 62 -5.14 2.08 -5.97
N GLU A 63 -5.95 1.04 -5.77
CA GLU A 63 -5.66 -0.05 -4.84
C GLU A 63 -4.35 -0.76 -5.20
N ARG A 64 -4.19 -1.14 -6.47
CA ARG A 64 -2.98 -1.79 -6.98
C ARG A 64 -1.74 -0.91 -6.80
N ALA A 65 -1.87 0.39 -7.10
CA ALA A 65 -0.80 1.36 -6.93
C ALA A 65 -0.40 1.52 -5.45
N LEU A 66 -1.36 1.52 -4.52
CA LEU A 66 -1.07 1.56 -3.08
C LEU A 66 -0.35 0.29 -2.61
N VAL A 67 -0.72 -0.89 -3.12
CA VAL A 67 -0.01 -2.14 -2.81
C VAL A 67 1.44 -2.07 -3.29
N LEU A 68 1.66 -1.71 -4.57
CA LEU A 68 3.01 -1.56 -5.14
C LEU A 68 3.84 -0.54 -4.35
N PHE A 69 3.26 0.61 -4.04
CA PHE A 69 3.90 1.65 -3.26
C PHE A 69 4.26 1.13 -1.86
N ARG A 70 3.32 0.52 -1.13
CA ARG A 70 3.54 -0.04 0.21
C ARG A 70 4.67 -1.08 0.22
N ASP A 71 4.65 -2.02 -0.70
CA ASP A 71 5.62 -3.12 -0.71
C ASP A 71 7.04 -2.59 -1.04
N SER A 72 7.14 -1.60 -1.94
CA SER A 72 8.39 -0.90 -2.27
C SER A 72 9.02 -0.16 -1.09
N LEU A 73 8.23 0.22 -0.08
CA LEU A 73 8.73 0.92 1.09
C LEU A 73 9.72 0.08 1.90
N SER A 74 9.63 -1.24 1.80
CA SER A 74 10.52 -2.19 2.48
C SER A 74 11.77 -2.53 1.65
N ILE A 75 11.83 -2.09 0.40
CA ILE A 75 12.91 -2.40 -0.55
C ILE A 75 13.67 -1.11 -0.86
N ALA A 76 14.94 -1.06 -0.51
CA ALA A 76 15.78 0.10 -0.81
C ALA A 76 16.03 0.20 -2.33
N GLY A 77 15.78 1.38 -2.90
CA GLY A 77 15.98 1.62 -4.33
C GLY A 77 14.86 1.11 -5.25
N ASP A 78 13.77 0.59 -4.70
CA ASP A 78 12.63 0.16 -5.53
C ASP A 78 11.98 1.38 -6.23
N PRO A 79 11.75 1.32 -7.55
CA PRO A 79 11.23 2.44 -8.31
C PRO A 79 9.77 2.76 -7.97
N ASN A 80 8.99 1.80 -7.46
CA ASN A 80 7.61 2.03 -7.00
C ASN A 80 7.54 2.85 -5.71
N ARG A 81 8.68 3.20 -5.10
CA ARG A 81 8.73 4.22 -4.02
C ARG A 81 8.35 5.61 -4.53
N ASP A 82 8.43 5.84 -5.84
CA ASP A 82 7.83 7.02 -6.45
C ASP A 82 6.35 6.71 -6.76
N PRO A 83 5.38 7.49 -6.21
CA PRO A 83 3.96 7.26 -6.43
C PRO A 83 3.58 7.32 -7.91
N ARG A 84 4.29 8.09 -8.76
CA ARG A 84 4.02 8.16 -10.20
C ARG A 84 4.35 6.85 -10.89
N VAL A 85 5.45 6.20 -10.50
CA VAL A 85 5.86 4.91 -11.04
C VAL A 85 4.89 3.81 -10.59
N ALA A 86 4.49 3.82 -9.31
CA ALA A 86 3.50 2.88 -8.80
C ALA A 86 2.15 2.98 -9.56
N ILE A 87 1.69 4.21 -9.84
CA ILE A 87 0.47 4.45 -10.64
C ILE A 87 0.64 3.92 -12.07
N ALA A 88 1.75 4.24 -12.74
CA ALA A 88 1.99 3.80 -14.11
C ALA A 88 2.02 2.27 -14.24
N ASN A 89 2.69 1.59 -13.30
CA ASN A 89 2.76 0.13 -13.26
C ASN A 89 1.41 -0.51 -12.93
N ALA A 90 0.62 0.11 -12.03
CA ALA A 90 -0.75 -0.31 -11.76
C ALA A 90 -1.63 -0.21 -13.00
N GLN A 91 -1.60 0.93 -13.70
CA GLN A 91 -2.35 1.17 -14.94
C GLN A 91 -1.98 0.17 -16.03
N ALA A 92 -0.68 -0.08 -16.23
CA ALA A 92 -0.21 -1.06 -17.22
C ALA A 92 -0.73 -2.48 -16.92
N THR A 93 -0.83 -2.83 -15.63
CA THR A 93 -1.34 -4.14 -15.20
C THR A 93 -2.85 -4.25 -15.37
N THR A 94 -3.61 -3.21 -15.01
CA THR A 94 -5.08 -3.19 -15.17
C THR A 94 -5.47 -3.17 -16.64
N GLY A 95 -4.79 -2.38 -17.48
CA GLY A 95 -5.02 -2.34 -18.92
C GLY A 95 -4.78 -3.69 -19.60
N ALA A 96 -3.77 -4.45 -19.15
CA ALA A 96 -3.47 -5.78 -19.69
C ALA A 96 -4.53 -6.84 -19.33
N ALA A 97 -5.32 -6.65 -18.28
CA ALA A 97 -6.37 -7.60 -17.88
C ALA A 97 -7.65 -7.48 -18.73
N THR A 98 -7.85 -6.38 -19.44
CA THR A 98 -9.02 -6.12 -20.29
C THR A 98 -8.82 -6.62 -21.74
N GLU A 99 -7.58 -6.99 -22.10
CA GLU A 99 -7.23 -7.54 -23.41
C GLU A 99 -6.84 -9.03 -23.28
N SER A 100 -7.78 -9.92 -22.91
CA SER A 100 -7.62 -11.38 -23.00
C SER A 100 -8.95 -12.09 -23.16
#